data_AF-A0A922G8D2-F1
#
_entry.id   AF-A0A922G8D2-F1
#
_cell.length_a   1.000
_cell.length_b   1.000
_cell.length_c   1.000
_cell.angle_alpha   90.00
_cell.angle_beta   90.00
_cell.angle_gamma   90.00
#
_symmetry.space_group_name_H-M   'P 1'
#
loop_
_entity.id
_entity.type
_entity.pdbx_description
1 polymer ?
#
loop_
_entity_poly.entity_id
_entity_poly.type
_entity_poly.pdbx_seq_one_letter_code
_entity_poly.pdbx_strand_id
1 'polypeptide(L)'
;MSQSLHPFTPSTRSVRSPNLTSSPFKQCYSSPKLSLPINNRRFPVTSVKLSIRASYSSDLDPTSSQVLLASSNGKSFVGGVSSPATQTLPSPDSGSIEVDSVTETELKENGFRSTRRTKLVCTIGPATSGFDQLEALAVGGMNVARINMCHGTREWHRGVIERVRRLNEEKGYAVAIMMDTEGSEIHMGDLGGASSAKAEDGEIWTFSVRAFNSALPERTINVNYDGFAEDVKVGDELLVDGGMVRFEVVEKIGPDVKCRCTDPGLLLPRANLTFWRDGSLVRERNAMLPTISSKDWLDIDFGIAEGVDFIAISFVKSAEVIKHLKSYIAARAHDGDIAVIAKIESMDSLKNLEEIIQASDGAMVARGDLGAQIPLEQVPSAQQKIVQLCRQLNTPVIVASQLLESMIEYPTPTRAEVADVSEAVRQRADALMLSGESAMGQYPEKALAVLRSVSLRIERWWREEKRHEAMELPDIGTSFSNTISEEICNSAAKMGKNSLCMFMDFVN
;
A
#
# COMPACT_ATOMS: atom_id res chain seq x y z
N MET A 1 1.65 -43.03 -17.07
CA MET A 1 1.04 -43.41 -18.36
C MET A 1 1.37 -42.31 -19.36
N SER A 2 2.06 -42.68 -20.43
CA SER A 2 2.63 -41.82 -21.47
C SER A 2 1.69 -41.64 -22.64
N GLN A 3 1.40 -40.40 -23.06
CA GLN A 3 0.98 -40.01 -24.42
C GLN A 3 1.42 -38.54 -24.63
N SER A 4 2.57 -38.29 -25.27
CA SER A 4 2.79 -38.09 -26.72
C SER A 4 2.06 -36.87 -27.31
N LEU A 5 2.78 -35.74 -27.36
CA LEU A 5 2.45 -34.53 -28.14
C LEU A 5 3.17 -34.57 -29.49
N HIS A 6 2.44 -34.37 -30.58
CA HIS A 6 2.98 -34.10 -31.92
C HIS A 6 3.25 -32.59 -32.10
N PRO A 7 4.37 -32.18 -32.71
CA PRO A 7 4.63 -30.77 -33.01
C PRO A 7 4.08 -30.37 -34.40
N PHE A 8 3.34 -29.27 -34.44
CA PHE A 8 2.98 -28.57 -35.68
C PHE A 8 4.11 -27.62 -36.11
N THR A 9 4.56 -27.76 -37.35
CA THR A 9 5.50 -26.87 -38.05
C THR A 9 4.79 -25.64 -38.63
N PRO A 10 5.40 -24.44 -38.65
CA PRO A 10 4.87 -23.29 -39.37
C PRO A 10 5.41 -23.22 -40.81
N SER A 11 4.51 -23.08 -41.79
CA SER A 11 4.86 -22.81 -43.19
C SER A 11 4.86 -21.31 -43.47
N THR A 12 6.00 -20.83 -43.97
CA THR A 12 6.23 -19.52 -44.59
C THR A 12 5.41 -19.31 -45.86
N ARG A 13 4.83 -18.12 -46.06
CA ARG A 13 4.75 -17.48 -47.39
C ARG A 13 4.52 -15.97 -47.32
N SER A 14 5.44 -15.25 -47.95
CA SER A 14 5.43 -13.82 -48.25
C SER A 14 4.40 -13.44 -49.30
N VAL A 15 3.78 -12.25 -49.19
CA VAL A 15 3.38 -11.45 -50.36
C VAL A 15 3.56 -9.95 -50.06
N ARG A 16 4.00 -9.25 -51.10
CA ARG A 16 4.53 -7.88 -51.21
C ARG A 16 3.49 -6.78 -51.02
N SER A 17 4.01 -5.62 -50.60
CA SER A 17 3.47 -4.27 -50.73
C SER A 17 3.48 -3.73 -52.17
N PRO A 18 2.73 -2.64 -52.41
CA PRO A 18 3.28 -1.54 -53.21
C PRO A 18 3.13 -0.17 -52.52
N ASN A 19 4.18 0.63 -52.66
CA ASN A 19 4.22 2.07 -52.39
C ASN A 19 3.44 2.84 -53.48
N LEU A 20 2.83 3.97 -53.11
CA LEU A 20 2.77 5.17 -53.94
C LEU A 20 2.60 6.43 -53.08
N THR A 21 3.38 7.43 -53.45
CA THR A 21 3.72 8.71 -52.82
C THR A 21 2.76 9.84 -53.18
N SER A 22 2.50 10.79 -52.27
CA SER A 22 2.74 12.25 -52.47
C SER A 22 2.13 13.13 -51.35
N SER A 23 2.91 14.11 -50.92
CA SER A 23 2.72 15.19 -49.92
C SER A 23 1.93 16.41 -50.45
N PRO A 24 1.87 17.59 -49.77
CA PRO A 24 1.79 17.94 -48.34
C PRO A 24 0.63 18.93 -48.02
N PHE A 25 0.25 19.10 -46.76
CA PHE A 25 -0.43 20.32 -46.29
C PHE A 25 0.22 20.86 -45.01
N LYS A 26 0.86 22.03 -45.16
CA LYS A 26 1.22 22.94 -44.07
C LYS A 26 -0.03 23.76 -43.72
N GLN A 27 -0.39 23.83 -42.44
CA GLN A 27 -1.21 24.93 -41.94
C GLN A 27 -0.61 25.45 -40.63
N CYS A 28 -0.09 26.67 -40.73
CA CYS A 28 0.24 27.53 -39.60
C CYS A 28 -1.06 27.95 -38.90
N TYR A 29 -1.12 27.80 -37.58
CA TYR A 29 -2.05 28.57 -36.75
C TYR A 29 -1.26 29.50 -35.84
N SER A 30 -1.37 30.79 -36.18
CA SER A 30 -1.04 31.93 -35.35
C SER A 30 -2.12 32.14 -34.30
N SER A 31 -1.75 32.24 -33.02
CA SER A 31 -2.61 32.74 -31.94
C SER A 31 -2.00 33.99 -31.29
N PRO A 32 -2.83 34.93 -30.81
CA PRO A 32 -2.43 36.31 -30.58
C PRO A 32 -1.82 36.50 -29.19
N LYS A 33 -0.85 37.42 -29.10
CA LYS A 33 -0.34 37.97 -27.85
C LYS A 33 -1.42 38.81 -27.18
N LEU A 34 -1.84 38.43 -25.97
CA LEU A 34 -2.46 39.35 -25.02
C LEU A 34 -1.42 39.75 -23.96
N SER A 35 -1.05 41.02 -24.00
CA SER A 35 -0.29 41.72 -22.96
C SER A 35 -1.26 42.43 -22.02
N LEU A 36 -1.01 42.42 -20.69
CA LEU A 36 -1.34 43.45 -19.68
C LEU A 36 -1.03 42.90 -18.26
N PRO A 37 -0.86 43.74 -17.21
CA PRO A 37 0.40 44.38 -16.82
C PRO A 37 0.96 43.88 -15.47
N ILE A 38 2.26 44.15 -15.29
CA ILE A 38 3.04 43.98 -14.06
C ILE A 38 2.47 44.89 -12.96
N ASN A 39 2.16 44.33 -11.79
CA ASN A 39 1.94 45.12 -10.59
C ASN A 39 2.92 44.67 -9.48
N ASN A 40 3.96 45.48 -9.30
CA ASN A 40 4.94 45.39 -8.23
C ASN A 40 4.29 45.78 -6.90
N ARG A 41 4.21 44.86 -5.94
CA ARG A 41 4.22 45.21 -4.51
C ARG A 41 5.14 44.26 -3.75
N ARG A 42 6.33 44.77 -3.42
CA ARG A 42 7.30 44.19 -2.48
C ARG A 42 6.84 44.48 -1.05
N PHE A 43 6.87 43.47 -0.18
CA PHE A 43 7.02 43.64 1.27
C PHE A 43 8.29 42.88 1.71
N PRO A 44 9.08 43.42 2.67
CA PRO A 44 10.40 42.91 2.98
C PRO A 44 10.34 41.76 3.98
N VAL A 45 10.98 40.63 3.68
CA VAL A 45 11.35 39.62 4.68
C VAL A 45 12.86 39.70 4.87
N THR A 46 13.26 40.21 6.03
CA THR A 46 14.64 40.19 6.53
C THR A 46 15.02 38.75 6.88
N SER A 47 15.87 38.13 6.06
CA SER A 47 16.56 36.88 6.40
C SER A 47 17.91 37.19 7.04
N VAL A 48 18.07 36.79 8.30
CA VAL A 48 19.35 36.78 9.01
C VAL A 48 20.18 35.63 8.44
N LYS A 49 21.26 35.95 7.72
CA LYS A 49 22.28 34.99 7.29
C LYS A 49 23.20 34.69 8.47
N LEU A 50 23.10 33.50 9.06
CA LEU A 50 24.18 32.93 9.86
C LEU A 50 25.15 32.20 8.93
N SER A 51 26.36 32.74 8.79
CA SER A 51 27.48 32.08 8.13
C SER A 51 28.18 31.15 9.12
N ILE A 52 28.16 29.85 8.88
CA ILE A 52 29.02 28.89 9.59
C ILE A 52 30.33 28.79 8.80
N ARG A 53 31.42 29.31 9.38
CA ARG A 53 32.80 29.09 8.91
C ARG A 53 33.27 27.72 9.41
N ALA A 54 33.70 26.85 8.50
CA ALA A 54 34.50 25.69 8.83
C ALA A 54 35.94 26.13 9.09
N SER A 55 36.46 25.85 10.29
CA SER A 55 37.89 25.96 10.59
C SER A 55 38.50 24.56 10.63
N TYR A 56 39.24 24.24 9.57
CA TYR A 56 40.27 23.21 9.57
C TYR A 56 41.44 23.69 10.44
N SER A 57 41.93 22.84 11.35
CA SER A 57 43.28 22.94 11.88
C SER A 57 43.89 21.55 11.87
N SER A 58 44.75 21.36 10.89
CA SER A 58 45.80 20.36 10.84
C SER A 58 46.98 20.90 11.65
N ASP A 59 47.50 20.12 12.60
CA ASP A 59 48.91 20.20 13.00
C ASP A 59 49.36 18.81 13.46
N LEU A 60 50.18 18.19 12.61
CA LEU A 60 51.16 17.17 12.97
C LEU A 60 52.39 17.90 13.51
N ASP A 61 53.02 17.43 14.59
CA ASP A 61 54.36 16.81 14.62
C ASP A 61 54.97 16.75 16.06
N PRO A 62 56.11 16.07 16.34
CA PRO A 62 56.14 14.98 17.30
C PRO A 62 57.19 15.14 18.44
N THR A 63 57.37 14.07 19.22
CA THR A 63 58.50 13.76 20.14
C THR A 63 58.49 14.36 21.55
N SER A 64 58.28 13.50 22.57
CA SER A 64 59.36 13.02 23.46
C SER A 64 58.80 12.30 24.69
N SER A 65 59.12 11.01 24.80
CA SER A 65 59.62 10.30 25.99
C SER A 65 59.24 10.82 27.39
N GLN A 66 58.47 10.02 28.15
CA GLN A 66 59.03 9.31 29.31
C GLN A 66 58.00 8.37 29.96
N VAL A 67 58.50 7.17 30.22
CA VAL A 67 57.97 6.09 31.05
C VAL A 67 57.93 6.54 32.52
N LEU A 68 56.88 6.18 33.28
CA LEU A 68 57.03 5.55 34.61
C LEU A 68 55.71 5.01 35.19
N LEU A 69 55.86 3.78 35.66
CA LEU A 69 54.96 2.84 36.33
C LEU A 69 54.35 3.31 37.66
N ALA A 70 53.22 2.65 37.98
CA ALA A 70 52.82 2.13 39.31
C ALA A 70 52.52 3.15 40.43
N SER A 71 51.71 2.90 41.46
CA SER A 71 50.66 1.94 41.80
C SER A 71 50.13 2.37 43.18
N SER A 72 48.99 1.81 43.59
CA SER A 72 48.57 1.57 44.98
C SER A 72 47.87 2.70 45.79
N ASN A 73 46.59 2.43 46.05
CA ASN A 73 45.92 2.31 47.36
C ASN A 73 46.24 3.30 48.49
N GLY A 74 45.19 3.93 49.02
CA GLY A 74 45.19 4.45 50.39
C GLY A 74 43.91 5.18 50.77
N LYS A 75 43.19 4.64 51.77
CA LYS A 75 41.88 5.06 52.27
C LYS A 75 41.90 6.37 53.10
N SER A 76 40.70 6.97 53.16
CA SER A 76 40.05 7.69 54.28
C SER A 76 40.63 9.03 54.76
N PHE A 77 39.84 10.10 54.67
CA PHE A 77 39.10 10.64 55.83
C PHE A 77 38.06 11.72 55.45
N VAL A 78 37.13 11.93 56.37
CA VAL A 78 35.87 12.66 56.35
C VAL A 78 36.05 14.19 56.40
N GLY A 79 35.15 14.94 55.75
CA GLY A 79 34.97 16.38 55.97
C GLY A 79 33.88 16.98 55.08
N GLY A 80 32.63 17.01 55.56
CA GLY A 80 31.50 17.59 54.85
C GLY A 80 31.45 19.12 54.94
N VAL A 81 31.08 19.76 53.83
CA VAL A 81 30.44 21.08 53.79
C VAL A 81 29.39 21.07 52.68
N SER A 82 28.14 21.32 53.07
CA SER A 82 26.93 21.48 52.24
C SER A 82 26.86 22.90 51.64
N SER A 83 26.74 23.07 50.31
CA SER A 83 25.51 23.44 49.54
C SER A 83 25.94 24.44 48.43
N PRO A 84 25.16 24.72 47.35
CA PRO A 84 23.88 24.18 46.93
C PRO A 84 23.88 23.56 45.51
N ALA A 85 22.78 22.87 45.20
CA ALA A 85 22.50 22.20 43.93
C ALA A 85 22.37 23.17 42.75
N THR A 86 23.17 22.95 41.71
CA THR A 86 22.96 23.51 40.37
C THR A 86 21.95 22.63 39.65
N GLN A 87 20.75 23.16 39.39
CA GLN A 87 19.78 22.54 38.50
C GLN A 87 20.36 22.45 37.10
N THR A 88 20.70 21.23 36.67
CA THR A 88 20.99 20.94 35.27
C THR A 88 19.69 20.92 34.49
N LEU A 89 19.53 21.89 33.59
CA LEU A 89 18.56 21.87 32.51
C LEU A 89 18.76 20.59 31.68
N PRO A 90 17.69 19.87 31.30
CA PRO A 90 17.82 18.73 30.40
C PRO A 90 18.27 19.23 29.03
N SER A 91 19.36 18.65 28.53
CA SER A 91 19.80 18.77 27.14
C SER A 91 18.71 18.21 26.21
N PRO A 92 18.51 18.79 25.02
CA PRO A 92 17.59 18.21 24.04
C PRO A 92 18.12 16.83 23.65
N ASP A 93 17.29 15.81 23.80
CA ASP A 93 17.59 14.45 23.37
C ASP A 93 18.06 14.47 21.92
N SER A 94 19.32 14.06 21.72
CA SER A 94 19.76 13.57 20.43
C SER A 94 18.92 12.34 20.13
N GLY A 95 17.93 12.48 19.27
CA GLY A 95 17.04 11.39 18.87
C GLY A 95 17.83 10.16 18.49
N SER A 96 17.90 9.21 19.43
CA SER A 96 18.32 7.85 19.14
C SER A 96 17.32 7.30 18.14
N ILE A 97 17.81 6.80 17.01
CA ILE A 97 16.98 6.03 16.09
C ILE A 97 16.54 4.79 16.88
N GLU A 98 15.33 4.81 17.43
CA GLU A 98 14.75 3.67 18.11
C GLU A 98 14.46 2.60 17.07
N VAL A 99 15.13 1.46 17.19
CA VAL A 99 14.93 0.29 16.35
C VAL A 99 13.98 -0.63 17.09
N ASP A 100 12.89 -1.06 16.45
CA ASP A 100 11.90 -1.92 17.11
C ASP A 100 12.52 -3.27 17.54
N SER A 101 11.95 -3.87 18.58
CA SER A 101 12.51 -5.07 19.21
C SER A 101 12.61 -6.29 18.29
N VAL A 102 11.72 -6.45 17.29
CA VAL A 102 11.82 -7.52 16.29
C VAL A 102 12.97 -7.25 15.35
N THR A 103 13.07 -6.02 14.83
CA THR A 103 14.15 -5.61 13.94
C THR A 103 15.50 -5.73 14.65
N GLU A 104 15.61 -5.33 15.92
CA GLU A 104 16.82 -5.55 16.72
C GLU A 104 17.17 -7.03 16.85
N THR A 105 16.18 -7.88 17.11
CA THR A 105 16.40 -9.33 17.24
C THR A 105 16.84 -9.93 15.90
N GLU A 106 16.18 -9.56 14.80
CA GLU A 106 16.59 -9.96 13.46
C GLU A 106 18.01 -9.50 13.12
N LEU A 107 18.39 -8.28 13.51
CA LEU A 107 19.74 -7.74 13.32
C LEU A 107 20.78 -8.51 14.15
N LYS A 108 20.46 -8.85 15.41
CA LYS A 108 21.33 -9.62 16.31
C LYS A 108 21.54 -11.05 15.80
N GLU A 109 20.47 -11.72 15.35
CA GLU A 109 20.52 -13.10 14.90
C GLU A 109 21.10 -13.26 13.49
N ASN A 110 20.70 -12.38 12.55
CA ASN A 110 20.97 -12.55 11.13
C ASN A 110 21.99 -11.54 10.56
N GLY A 111 22.39 -10.54 11.35
CA GLY A 111 23.23 -9.42 10.91
C GLY A 111 22.49 -8.45 9.97
N PHE A 112 23.11 -7.29 9.70
CA PHE A 112 22.57 -6.24 8.82
C PHE A 112 22.19 -6.71 7.41
N ARG A 113 22.75 -7.85 6.97
CA ARG A 113 22.53 -8.41 5.65
C ARG A 113 21.31 -9.32 5.57
N SER A 114 20.71 -9.78 6.66
CA SER A 114 19.62 -10.76 6.60
C SER A 114 18.37 -10.35 7.37
N THR A 115 18.22 -9.06 7.65
CA THR A 115 16.91 -8.46 7.98
C THR A 115 16.00 -8.39 6.76
N ARG A 116 14.71 -8.58 6.99
CA ARG A 116 13.68 -8.42 5.96
C ARG A 116 13.54 -6.95 5.58
N ARG A 117 13.41 -6.65 4.29
CA ARG A 117 13.23 -5.28 3.79
C ARG A 117 11.78 -4.96 3.45
N THR A 118 11.10 -5.85 2.72
CA THR A 118 9.69 -5.73 2.35
C THR A 118 8.82 -5.75 3.60
N LYS A 119 8.08 -4.68 3.88
CA LYS A 119 7.21 -4.51 5.05
C LYS A 119 5.95 -5.38 4.98
N LEU A 120 5.37 -5.71 6.13
CA LEU A 120 4.18 -6.56 6.23
C LEU A 120 3.03 -5.77 6.87
N VAL A 121 1.93 -5.66 6.14
CA VAL A 121 0.68 -5.06 6.60
C VAL A 121 -0.29 -6.18 6.94
N CYS A 122 -0.89 -6.14 8.13
CA CYS A 122 -1.93 -7.09 8.51
C CYS A 122 -3.23 -6.33 8.79
N THR A 123 -4.33 -6.77 8.19
CA THR A 123 -5.65 -6.29 8.56
C THR A 123 -6.05 -6.89 9.89
N ILE A 124 -6.45 -6.05 10.83
CA ILE A 124 -6.91 -6.46 12.16
C ILE A 124 -8.41 -6.69 12.12
N GLY A 125 -8.83 -7.85 12.60
CA GLY A 125 -10.23 -8.26 12.66
C GLY A 125 -10.54 -9.09 13.90
N PRO A 126 -11.71 -9.74 13.95
CA PRO A 126 -12.12 -10.54 15.10
C PRO A 126 -11.08 -11.59 15.53
N ALA A 127 -10.35 -12.19 14.57
CA ALA A 127 -9.34 -13.22 14.86
C ALA A 127 -8.06 -12.66 15.51
N THR A 128 -7.79 -11.35 15.36
CA THR A 128 -6.48 -10.75 15.68
C THR A 128 -6.58 -9.48 16.51
N SER A 129 -7.77 -9.08 16.94
CA SER A 129 -7.99 -7.82 17.67
C SER A 129 -7.62 -7.84 19.15
N GLY A 130 -7.37 -9.01 19.76
CA GLY A 130 -6.96 -9.12 21.15
C GLY A 130 -5.47 -8.80 21.36
N PHE A 131 -5.10 -8.43 22.59
CA PHE A 131 -3.73 -7.98 22.88
C PHE A 131 -2.68 -9.06 22.59
N ASP A 132 -2.90 -10.30 23.04
CA ASP A 132 -1.97 -11.41 22.82
C ASP A 132 -1.83 -11.74 21.33
N GLN A 133 -2.92 -11.64 20.56
CA GLN A 133 -2.89 -11.87 19.12
C GLN A 133 -2.14 -10.75 18.39
N LEU A 134 -2.32 -9.49 18.79
CA LEU A 134 -1.57 -8.36 18.26
C LEU A 134 -0.07 -8.50 18.57
N GLU A 135 0.29 -8.91 19.80
CA GLU A 135 1.67 -9.20 20.17
C GLU A 135 2.25 -10.34 19.31
N ALA A 136 1.50 -11.42 19.10
CA ALA A 136 1.93 -12.52 18.25
C ALA A 136 2.16 -12.08 16.79
N LEU A 137 1.31 -11.22 16.24
CA LEU A 137 1.52 -10.63 14.91
C LEU A 137 2.74 -9.70 14.88
N ALA A 138 2.94 -8.87 15.90
CA ALA A 138 4.11 -8.00 16.00
C ALA A 138 5.40 -8.82 16.06
N VAL A 139 5.48 -9.84 16.92
CA VAL A 139 6.59 -10.82 16.99
C VAL A 139 6.79 -11.52 15.63
N GLY A 140 5.70 -11.85 14.96
CA GLY A 140 5.70 -12.43 13.61
C GLY A 140 6.29 -11.51 12.53
N GLY A 141 6.44 -10.22 12.81
CA GLY A 141 7.03 -9.21 11.93
C GLY A 141 6.03 -8.25 11.29
N MET A 142 4.81 -8.13 11.82
CA MET A 142 3.85 -7.12 11.38
C MET A 142 4.44 -5.71 11.55
N ASN A 143 4.41 -4.89 10.50
CA ASN A 143 4.87 -3.50 10.52
C ASN A 143 3.71 -2.51 10.60
N VAL A 144 2.56 -2.84 10.00
CA VAL A 144 1.39 -1.97 9.96
C VAL A 144 0.14 -2.77 10.29
N ALA A 145 -0.62 -2.30 11.27
CA ALA A 145 -1.97 -2.75 11.59
C ALA A 145 -2.99 -1.95 10.76
N ARG A 146 -3.63 -2.61 9.79
CA ARG A 146 -4.70 -2.02 8.99
C ARG A 146 -6.05 -2.22 9.68
N ILE A 147 -6.81 -1.15 9.85
CA ILE A 147 -8.22 -1.18 10.23
C ILE A 147 -9.09 -0.87 9.02
N ASN A 148 -10.06 -1.75 8.72
CA ASN A 148 -10.92 -1.62 7.55
C ASN A 148 -12.28 -1.01 7.95
N MET A 149 -12.57 0.20 7.47
CA MET A 149 -13.77 0.95 7.84
C MET A 149 -15.05 0.48 7.12
N CYS A 150 -14.98 -0.47 6.18
CA CYS A 150 -16.15 -1.15 5.60
C CYS A 150 -16.93 -1.96 6.65
N HIS A 151 -16.26 -2.36 7.73
CA HIS A 151 -16.80 -3.19 8.80
C HIS A 151 -16.48 -2.60 10.17
N GLY A 152 -17.24 -3.03 11.19
CA GLY A 152 -17.04 -2.56 12.56
C GLY A 152 -17.54 -1.14 12.81
N THR A 153 -17.60 -0.76 14.08
CA THR A 153 -17.93 0.61 14.50
C THR A 153 -16.64 1.36 14.83
N ARG A 154 -16.69 2.70 14.84
CA ARG A 154 -15.56 3.54 15.26
C ARG A 154 -15.11 3.22 16.69
N GLU A 155 -16.05 2.88 17.57
CA GLU A 155 -15.77 2.46 18.94
C GLU A 155 -14.96 1.15 18.98
N TRP A 156 -15.31 0.19 18.13
CA TRP A 156 -14.55 -1.07 18.03
C TRP A 156 -13.13 -0.81 17.51
N HIS A 157 -13.01 0.01 16.46
CA HIS A 157 -11.71 0.40 15.89
C HIS A 157 -10.85 1.19 16.87
N ARG A 158 -11.43 2.10 17.66
CA ARG A 158 -10.74 2.81 18.76
C ARG A 158 -10.11 1.83 19.74
N GLY A 159 -10.85 0.80 20.15
CA GLY A 159 -10.31 -0.23 21.03
C GLY A 159 -9.13 -0.99 20.41
N VAL A 160 -9.13 -1.20 19.09
CA VAL A 160 -7.98 -1.80 18.38
C VAL A 160 -6.78 -0.84 18.39
N ILE A 161 -6.99 0.44 18.08
CA ILE A 161 -5.96 1.49 18.08
C ILE A 161 -5.29 1.59 19.45
N GLU A 162 -6.08 1.65 20.52
CA GLU A 162 -5.59 1.70 21.91
C GLU A 162 -4.71 0.49 22.23
N ARG A 163 -5.10 -0.71 21.79
CA ARG A 163 -4.32 -1.94 22.03
C ARG A 163 -3.02 -1.97 21.25
N VAL A 164 -3.00 -1.49 19.99
CA VAL A 164 -1.77 -1.38 19.19
C VAL A 164 -0.81 -0.37 19.82
N ARG A 165 -1.31 0.76 20.32
CA ARG A 165 -0.49 1.75 21.04
C ARG A 165 0.08 1.21 22.33
N ARG A 166 -0.77 0.57 23.13
CA ARG A 166 -0.34 -0.12 24.36
C ARG A 166 0.73 -1.17 24.06
N LEU A 167 0.59 -1.91 22.96
CA LEU A 167 1.60 -2.87 22.51
C LEU A 167 2.94 -2.19 22.20
N ASN A 168 2.92 -1.07 21.49
CA ASN A 168 4.12 -0.29 21.19
C ASN A 168 4.77 0.25 22.47
N GLU A 169 3.99 0.85 23.39
CA GLU A 169 4.47 1.41 24.65
C GLU A 169 5.02 0.35 25.61
N GLU A 170 4.32 -0.77 25.80
CA GLU A 170 4.70 -1.79 26.81
C GLU A 170 5.83 -2.70 26.34
N LYS A 171 5.97 -2.93 25.03
CA LYS A 171 6.89 -3.93 24.46
C LYS A 171 7.98 -3.34 23.56
N GLY A 172 7.95 -2.03 23.30
CA GLY A 172 8.93 -1.35 22.44
C GLY A 172 8.80 -1.75 20.97
N TYR A 173 7.59 -2.07 20.51
CA TYR A 173 7.31 -2.22 19.08
C TYR A 173 7.00 -0.86 18.44
N ALA A 174 7.13 -0.79 17.12
CA ALA A 174 6.78 0.38 16.32
C ALA A 174 5.78 0.00 15.22
N VAL A 175 4.66 -0.63 15.62
CA VAL A 175 3.58 -0.99 14.70
C VAL A 175 2.79 0.27 14.37
N ALA A 176 2.81 0.67 13.10
CA ALA A 176 2.01 1.78 12.60
C ALA A 176 0.55 1.36 12.39
N ILE A 177 -0.36 2.32 12.37
CA ILE A 177 -1.80 2.13 12.21
C ILE A 177 -2.24 2.77 10.89
N MET A 178 -2.89 1.96 10.04
CA MET A 178 -3.45 2.40 8.78
C MET A 178 -4.97 2.28 8.81
N MET A 179 -5.67 3.39 8.61
CA MET A 179 -7.12 3.39 8.40
C MET A 179 -7.44 3.28 6.91
N ASP A 180 -8.22 2.28 6.51
CA ASP A 180 -8.68 2.09 5.13
C ASP A 180 -10.15 2.47 5.00
N THR A 181 -10.45 3.45 4.16
CA THR A 181 -11.82 3.96 3.92
C THR A 181 -12.67 2.99 3.11
N GLU A 182 -13.99 3.11 3.18
CA GLU A 182 -14.89 2.27 2.40
C GLU A 182 -14.95 2.73 0.93
N GLY A 183 -14.97 4.05 0.72
CA GLY A 183 -15.13 4.65 -0.61
C GLY A 183 -16.59 4.58 -1.10
N SER A 184 -16.83 5.15 -2.28
CA SER A 184 -18.16 5.11 -2.91
C SER A 184 -18.16 4.24 -4.17
N GLU A 185 -18.61 3.01 -4.00
CA GLU A 185 -18.97 2.13 -5.12
C GLU A 185 -20.32 1.46 -4.83
N ILE A 186 -20.83 0.76 -5.85
CA ILE A 186 -22.10 0.06 -5.79
C ILE A 186 -21.88 -1.24 -5.01
N HIS A 187 -22.65 -1.41 -3.94
CA HIS A 187 -22.60 -2.58 -3.08
C HIS A 187 -24.00 -3.14 -2.88
N MET A 188 -24.05 -4.44 -2.64
CA MET A 188 -25.22 -5.09 -2.08
C MET A 188 -25.51 -4.54 -0.67
N GLY A 189 -26.77 -4.57 -0.27
CA GLY A 189 -27.18 -4.33 1.09
C GLY A 189 -26.80 -5.50 2.00
N ASP A 190 -27.29 -5.44 3.24
CA ASP A 190 -27.28 -6.60 4.12
C ASP A 190 -28.25 -7.69 3.60
N LEU A 191 -27.97 -8.94 3.92
CA LEU A 191 -28.78 -10.11 3.56
C LEU A 191 -29.82 -10.43 4.65
N GLY A 192 -30.43 -9.38 5.22
CA GLY A 192 -31.39 -9.50 6.32
C GLY A 192 -30.79 -10.10 7.59
N GLY A 193 -29.51 -9.84 7.88
CA GLY A 193 -28.77 -10.38 9.02
C GLY A 193 -28.17 -11.77 8.80
N ALA A 194 -28.35 -12.38 7.63
CA ALA A 194 -27.64 -13.61 7.26
C ALA A 194 -26.17 -13.32 6.93
N SER A 195 -25.27 -14.21 7.32
CA SER A 195 -23.84 -14.09 6.99
C SER A 195 -23.53 -14.31 5.51
N SER A 196 -24.41 -15.04 4.81
CA SER A 196 -24.31 -15.30 3.37
C SER A 196 -25.64 -15.82 2.82
N ALA A 197 -25.80 -15.73 1.50
CA ALA A 197 -26.87 -16.41 0.76
C ALA A 197 -26.25 -17.14 -0.44
N LYS A 198 -26.79 -18.31 -0.81
CA LYS A 198 -26.28 -19.05 -1.97
C LYS A 198 -27.17 -18.80 -3.18
N ALA A 199 -26.58 -18.37 -4.29
CA ALA A 199 -27.23 -18.30 -5.58
C ALA A 199 -26.92 -19.59 -6.37
N GLU A 200 -27.96 -20.22 -6.91
CA GLU A 200 -27.82 -21.43 -7.74
C GLU A 200 -28.02 -21.11 -9.22
N ASP A 201 -27.49 -21.96 -10.10
CA ASP A 201 -27.55 -21.77 -11.55
C ASP A 201 -28.99 -21.64 -12.05
N GLY A 202 -29.23 -20.64 -12.90
CA GLY A 202 -30.54 -20.33 -13.47
C GLY A 202 -31.54 -19.65 -12.53
N GLU A 203 -31.22 -19.48 -11.24
CA GLU A 203 -32.12 -18.78 -10.31
C GLU A 203 -32.30 -17.31 -10.68
N ILE A 204 -33.52 -16.79 -10.49
CA ILE A 204 -33.81 -15.37 -10.65
C ILE A 204 -33.69 -14.67 -9.31
N TRP A 205 -32.82 -13.66 -9.27
CA TRP A 205 -32.61 -12.75 -8.15
C TRP A 205 -33.04 -11.34 -8.54
N THR A 206 -33.61 -10.60 -7.60
CA THR A 206 -34.04 -9.20 -7.82
C THR A 206 -33.10 -8.26 -7.10
N PHE A 207 -32.43 -7.38 -7.85
CA PHE A 207 -31.62 -6.29 -7.33
C PHE A 207 -32.45 -5.01 -7.35
N SER A 208 -32.70 -4.43 -6.19
CA SER A 208 -33.62 -3.30 -6.03
C SER A 208 -32.99 -2.17 -5.22
N VAL A 209 -33.20 -0.93 -5.68
CA VAL A 209 -32.80 0.27 -4.92
C VAL A 209 -33.86 0.69 -3.90
N ARG A 210 -34.99 -0.02 -3.81
CA ARG A 210 -36.03 0.30 -2.84
C ARG A 210 -35.54 0.04 -1.42
N ALA A 211 -35.84 1.00 -0.54
CA ALA A 211 -35.75 0.77 0.89
C ALA A 211 -36.86 -0.20 1.33
N PHE A 212 -36.48 -1.29 1.98
CA PHE A 212 -37.42 -2.23 2.57
C PHE A 212 -37.52 -1.96 4.07
N ASN A 213 -38.70 -1.54 4.53
CA ASN A 213 -38.97 -1.30 5.96
C ASN A 213 -39.28 -2.59 6.74
N SER A 214 -39.20 -3.75 6.07
CA SER A 214 -39.48 -5.09 6.58
C SER A 214 -38.44 -6.07 6.05
N ALA A 215 -38.56 -7.36 6.41
CA ALA A 215 -37.72 -8.40 5.81
C ALA A 215 -37.75 -8.32 4.27
N LEU A 216 -36.57 -8.48 3.66
CA LEU A 216 -36.39 -8.51 2.22
C LEU A 216 -37.25 -9.66 1.64
N PRO A 217 -37.94 -9.45 0.50
CA PRO A 217 -38.59 -10.55 -0.21
C PRO A 217 -37.57 -11.63 -0.57
N GLU A 218 -38.05 -12.86 -0.80
CA GLU A 218 -37.18 -13.98 -1.17
C GLU A 218 -36.35 -13.63 -2.43
N ARG A 219 -35.06 -14.01 -2.41
CA ARG A 219 -34.08 -13.73 -3.48
C ARG A 219 -34.03 -12.26 -3.93
N THR A 220 -34.24 -11.33 -2.99
CA THR A 220 -34.16 -9.89 -3.25
C THR A 220 -32.99 -9.27 -2.49
N ILE A 221 -32.20 -8.47 -3.20
CA ILE A 221 -31.00 -7.80 -2.71
C ILE A 221 -31.23 -6.30 -2.84
N ASN A 222 -31.01 -5.57 -1.74
CA ASN A 222 -30.97 -4.12 -1.80
C ASN A 222 -29.65 -3.66 -2.44
N VAL A 223 -29.67 -2.59 -3.23
CA VAL A 223 -28.47 -1.97 -3.82
C VAL A 223 -28.35 -0.55 -3.29
N ASN A 224 -27.15 -0.16 -2.85
CA ASN A 224 -26.88 1.12 -2.19
C ASN A 224 -26.78 2.34 -3.15
N TYR A 225 -27.23 2.21 -4.40
CA TYR A 225 -27.06 3.22 -5.44
C TYR A 225 -28.36 3.43 -6.21
N ASP A 226 -29.03 4.56 -5.96
CA ASP A 226 -30.35 4.88 -6.53
C ASP A 226 -30.39 4.85 -8.05
N GLY A 227 -29.28 5.16 -8.73
CA GLY A 227 -29.17 5.17 -10.19
C GLY A 227 -28.93 3.79 -10.82
N PHE A 228 -28.95 2.71 -10.04
CA PHE A 228 -28.58 1.36 -10.49
C PHE A 228 -29.47 0.88 -11.63
N ALA A 229 -30.80 1.01 -11.48
CA ALA A 229 -31.74 0.57 -12.50
C ALA A 229 -31.61 1.39 -13.79
N GLU A 230 -31.18 2.65 -13.76
CA GLU A 230 -30.96 3.48 -14.94
C GLU A 230 -29.68 3.12 -15.69
N ASP A 231 -28.61 2.79 -14.96
CA ASP A 231 -27.29 2.51 -15.54
C ASP A 231 -27.22 1.10 -16.18
N VAL A 232 -28.01 0.16 -15.67
CA VAL A 232 -28.06 -1.23 -16.15
C VAL A 232 -29.02 -1.42 -17.34
N LYS A 233 -28.66 -2.27 -18.30
CA LYS A 233 -29.50 -2.68 -19.45
C LYS A 233 -29.76 -4.19 -19.44
N VAL A 234 -30.86 -4.60 -20.08
CA VAL A 234 -31.13 -6.02 -20.32
C VAL A 234 -30.02 -6.60 -21.20
N GLY A 235 -29.50 -7.76 -20.79
CA GLY A 235 -28.34 -8.41 -21.39
C GLY A 235 -27.00 -8.04 -20.77
N ASP A 236 -26.94 -7.04 -19.87
CA ASP A 236 -25.71 -6.76 -19.12
C ASP A 236 -25.39 -7.92 -18.15
N GLU A 237 -24.11 -8.16 -17.93
CA GLU A 237 -23.61 -9.11 -16.93
C GLU A 237 -23.37 -8.37 -15.62
N LEU A 238 -24.01 -8.80 -14.54
CA LEU A 238 -23.78 -8.30 -13.18
C LEU A 238 -22.81 -9.24 -12.46
N LEU A 239 -21.67 -8.71 -12.04
CA LEU A 239 -20.64 -9.42 -11.30
C LEU A 239 -20.69 -9.00 -9.82
N VAL A 240 -20.65 -10.00 -8.95
CA VAL A 240 -20.54 -9.82 -7.49
C VAL A 240 -19.11 -10.15 -7.06
N ASP A 241 -18.47 -9.26 -6.30
CA ASP A 241 -17.09 -9.40 -5.78
C ASP A 241 -16.08 -9.87 -6.85
N GLY A 242 -16.05 -9.18 -7.99
CA GLY A 242 -15.13 -9.51 -9.08
C GLY A 242 -15.43 -10.82 -9.81
N GLY A 243 -16.67 -11.30 -9.75
CA GLY A 243 -17.13 -12.48 -10.49
C GLY A 243 -17.21 -13.76 -9.66
N MET A 244 -17.20 -13.66 -8.33
CA MET A 244 -17.50 -14.80 -7.44
C MET A 244 -18.91 -15.35 -7.67
N VAL A 245 -19.84 -14.46 -8.07
CA VAL A 245 -21.16 -14.81 -8.59
C VAL A 245 -21.42 -13.94 -9.81
N ARG A 246 -22.00 -14.53 -10.86
CA ARG A 246 -22.39 -13.81 -12.08
C ARG A 246 -23.89 -13.95 -12.33
N PHE A 247 -24.50 -12.85 -12.73
CA PHE A 247 -25.87 -12.84 -13.22
C PHE A 247 -25.97 -12.17 -14.58
N GLU A 248 -26.96 -12.57 -15.37
CA GLU A 248 -27.38 -11.89 -16.60
C GLU A 248 -28.66 -11.10 -16.32
N VAL A 249 -28.70 -9.82 -16.67
CA VAL A 249 -29.90 -8.99 -16.50
C VAL A 249 -30.96 -9.40 -17.51
N VAL A 250 -32.08 -9.95 -17.02
CA VAL A 250 -33.15 -10.48 -17.88
C VAL A 250 -34.33 -9.52 -18.03
N GLU A 251 -34.62 -8.71 -17.01
CA GLU A 251 -35.80 -7.85 -17.01
C GLU A 251 -35.60 -6.65 -16.07
N LYS A 252 -36.21 -5.52 -16.42
CA LYS A 252 -36.26 -4.31 -15.57
C LYS A 252 -37.72 -3.92 -15.33
N ILE A 253 -38.11 -3.76 -14.06
CA ILE A 253 -39.45 -3.38 -13.63
C ILE A 253 -39.34 -2.16 -12.72
N GLY A 254 -39.32 -0.96 -13.32
CA GLY A 254 -39.06 0.27 -12.58
C GLY A 254 -37.68 0.23 -11.91
N PRO A 255 -37.58 0.39 -10.57
CA PRO A 255 -36.32 0.32 -9.82
C PRO A 255 -35.83 -1.11 -9.56
N ASP A 256 -36.60 -2.14 -9.93
CA ASP A 256 -36.27 -3.53 -9.68
C ASP A 256 -35.62 -4.15 -10.94
N VAL A 257 -34.42 -4.71 -10.79
CA VAL A 257 -33.68 -5.37 -11.86
C VAL A 257 -33.66 -6.87 -11.57
N LYS A 258 -34.27 -7.68 -12.44
CA LYS A 258 -34.22 -9.12 -12.33
C LYS A 258 -33.02 -9.65 -13.09
N CYS A 259 -32.22 -10.45 -12.41
CA CYS A 259 -31.02 -11.05 -12.95
C CYS A 259 -31.08 -12.57 -12.76
N ARG A 260 -30.69 -13.32 -13.80
CA ARG A 260 -30.59 -14.77 -13.78
C ARG A 260 -29.17 -15.17 -13.44
N CYS A 261 -28.98 -16.00 -12.43
CA CYS A 261 -27.65 -16.50 -12.07
C CYS A 261 -27.10 -17.35 -13.21
N THR A 262 -25.89 -17.04 -13.64
CA THR A 262 -25.15 -17.76 -14.69
C THR A 262 -23.93 -18.47 -14.12
N ASP A 263 -23.28 -17.87 -13.11
CA ASP A 263 -22.21 -18.52 -12.36
C ASP A 263 -22.64 -18.56 -10.88
N PRO A 264 -22.98 -19.75 -10.33
CA PRO A 264 -23.47 -19.89 -8.96
C PRO A 264 -22.36 -19.68 -7.92
N GLY A 265 -22.74 -19.20 -6.74
CA GLY A 265 -21.80 -18.96 -5.66
C GLY A 265 -22.44 -18.35 -4.42
N LEU A 266 -21.59 -17.90 -3.50
CA LEU A 266 -22.03 -17.28 -2.25
C LEU A 266 -22.08 -15.75 -2.42
N LEU A 267 -23.22 -15.19 -2.09
CA LEU A 267 -23.44 -13.77 -1.91
C LEU A 267 -23.11 -13.40 -0.46
N LEU A 268 -22.23 -12.43 -0.28
CA LEU A 268 -21.86 -11.90 1.02
C LEU A 268 -22.50 -10.53 1.26
N PRO A 269 -22.81 -10.14 2.49
CA PRO A 269 -23.31 -8.81 2.80
C PRO A 269 -22.32 -7.74 2.34
N ARG A 270 -22.82 -6.63 1.77
CA ARG A 270 -21.99 -5.50 1.31
C ARG A 270 -20.97 -5.83 0.23
N ALA A 271 -21.12 -6.96 -0.46
CA ALA A 271 -20.26 -7.30 -1.58
C ALA A 271 -20.43 -6.31 -2.75
N ASN A 272 -19.33 -6.08 -3.47
CA ASN A 272 -19.24 -5.10 -4.54
C ASN A 272 -20.02 -5.59 -5.77
N LEU A 273 -20.68 -4.65 -6.47
CA LEU A 273 -21.42 -4.89 -7.69
C LEU A 273 -20.80 -4.11 -8.85
N THR A 274 -20.38 -4.82 -9.89
CA THR A 274 -20.03 -4.23 -11.18
C THR A 274 -20.90 -4.80 -12.28
N PHE A 275 -21.15 -4.04 -13.34
CA PHE A 275 -21.88 -4.54 -14.49
C PHE A 275 -21.10 -4.30 -15.79
N TRP A 276 -21.17 -5.28 -16.66
CA TRP A 276 -20.36 -5.43 -17.85
C TRP A 276 -21.27 -5.59 -19.08
N ARG A 277 -20.83 -5.00 -20.19
CA ARG A 277 -21.53 -5.06 -21.48
C ARG A 277 -20.50 -5.31 -22.56
N ASP A 278 -20.72 -6.34 -23.37
CA ASP A 278 -19.84 -6.72 -24.47
C ASP A 278 -18.36 -6.89 -24.02
N GLY A 279 -18.14 -7.48 -22.83
CA GLY A 279 -16.81 -7.72 -22.27
C GLY A 279 -16.08 -6.47 -21.77
N SER A 280 -16.79 -5.37 -21.55
CA SER A 280 -16.24 -4.14 -20.96
C SER A 280 -17.07 -3.66 -19.77
N LEU A 281 -16.39 -3.13 -18.75
CA LEU A 281 -17.02 -2.49 -17.60
C LEU A 281 -17.89 -1.30 -18.07
N VAL A 282 -19.12 -1.23 -17.57
CA VAL A 282 -20.03 -0.13 -17.84
C VAL A 282 -19.88 0.94 -16.76
N ARG A 283 -19.59 2.16 -17.21
CA ARG A 283 -19.54 3.38 -16.39
C ARG A 283 -20.52 4.38 -16.99
N GLU A 284 -21.61 4.65 -16.27
CA GLU A 284 -22.67 5.57 -16.68
C GLU A 284 -22.76 6.70 -15.63
N ARG A 285 -23.88 6.84 -14.91
CA ARG A 285 -24.00 7.84 -13.84
C ARG A 285 -23.17 7.49 -12.61
N ASN A 286 -22.93 6.21 -12.36
CA ASN A 286 -22.09 5.73 -11.25
C ASN A 286 -20.65 6.27 -11.29
N ALA A 287 -20.16 6.66 -12.47
CA ALA A 287 -18.86 7.34 -12.60
C ALA A 287 -18.79 8.63 -11.76
N MET A 288 -19.92 9.30 -11.57
CA MET A 288 -20.05 10.56 -10.82
C MET A 288 -20.15 10.38 -9.30
N LEU A 289 -20.16 9.13 -8.79
CA LEU A 289 -20.10 8.90 -7.35
C LEU A 289 -18.84 9.57 -6.76
N PRO A 290 -18.97 10.28 -5.63
CA PRO A 290 -17.83 10.98 -5.02
C PRO A 290 -16.80 9.95 -4.57
N THR A 291 -15.51 10.21 -4.76
CA THR A 291 -14.48 9.26 -4.25
C THR A 291 -14.55 9.10 -2.74
N ILE A 292 -14.80 10.20 -2.00
CA ILE A 292 -14.94 10.20 -0.54
C ILE A 292 -16.40 10.42 -0.20
N SER A 293 -17.06 9.41 0.36
CA SER A 293 -18.47 9.49 0.78
C SER A 293 -18.65 10.36 2.03
N SER A 294 -19.89 10.71 2.35
CA SER A 294 -20.20 11.40 3.63
C SER A 294 -19.81 10.55 4.84
N LYS A 295 -19.90 9.22 4.74
CA LYS A 295 -19.43 8.30 5.78
C LYS A 295 -17.91 8.35 5.89
N ASP A 296 -17.18 8.32 4.77
CA ASP A 296 -15.73 8.37 4.76
C ASP A 296 -15.19 9.65 5.37
N TRP A 297 -15.83 10.82 5.15
CA TRP A 297 -15.42 12.06 5.81
C TRP A 297 -15.50 11.98 7.34
N LEU A 298 -16.54 11.35 7.86
CA LEU A 298 -16.67 11.11 9.30
C LEU A 298 -15.65 10.08 9.82
N ASP A 299 -15.32 9.08 9.00
CA ASP A 299 -14.28 8.10 9.32
C ASP A 299 -12.88 8.74 9.28
N ILE A 300 -12.63 9.66 8.35
CA ILE A 300 -11.40 10.47 8.25
C ILE A 300 -11.26 11.37 9.47
N ASP A 301 -12.31 12.09 9.88
CA ASP A 301 -12.29 12.89 11.10
C ASP A 301 -11.98 12.04 12.33
N PHE A 302 -12.54 10.82 12.39
CA PHE A 302 -12.19 9.84 13.41
C PHE A 302 -10.72 9.44 13.34
N GLY A 303 -10.19 9.07 12.17
CA GLY A 303 -8.77 8.72 12.01
C GLY A 303 -7.82 9.87 12.41
N ILE A 304 -8.16 11.11 12.07
CA ILE A 304 -7.42 12.31 12.49
C ILE A 304 -7.45 12.46 14.01
N ALA A 305 -8.63 12.35 14.62
CA ALA A 305 -8.81 12.50 16.07
C ALA A 305 -8.10 11.39 16.85
N GLU A 306 -8.12 10.16 16.33
CA GLU A 306 -7.39 9.06 16.91
C GLU A 306 -5.89 9.21 16.66
N GLY A 307 -5.43 9.87 15.60
CA GLY A 307 -4.01 10.05 15.27
C GLY A 307 -3.39 8.82 14.62
N VAL A 308 -4.06 8.26 13.60
CA VAL A 308 -3.52 7.15 12.79
C VAL A 308 -2.34 7.62 11.93
N ASP A 309 -1.41 6.72 11.59
CA ASP A 309 -0.22 7.05 10.79
C ASP A 309 -0.53 7.19 9.30
N PHE A 310 -1.46 6.37 8.81
CA PHE A 310 -1.85 6.33 7.39
C PHE A 310 -3.36 6.36 7.21
N ILE A 311 -3.81 7.06 6.17
CA ILE A 311 -5.17 6.94 5.63
C ILE A 311 -5.09 6.43 4.20
N ALA A 312 -5.60 5.21 3.97
CA ALA A 312 -5.75 4.62 2.65
C ALA A 312 -7.12 4.97 2.06
N ILE A 313 -7.12 5.66 0.93
CA ILE A 313 -8.35 6.12 0.25
C ILE A 313 -8.71 5.16 -0.87
N SER A 314 -9.95 4.68 -0.81
CA SER A 314 -10.56 3.79 -1.79
C SER A 314 -11.04 4.55 -3.03
N PHE A 315 -10.99 3.88 -4.17
CA PHE A 315 -11.51 4.26 -5.48
C PHE A 315 -11.05 5.65 -5.92
N VAL A 316 -9.75 5.92 -5.78
CA VAL A 316 -9.15 7.21 -6.15
C VAL A 316 -9.27 7.42 -7.65
N LYS A 317 -9.99 8.47 -8.05
CA LYS A 317 -10.24 8.78 -9.47
C LYS A 317 -9.30 9.84 -10.04
N SER A 318 -8.74 10.72 -9.21
CA SER A 318 -7.88 11.84 -9.66
C SER A 318 -6.94 12.34 -8.57
N ALA A 319 -5.88 13.03 -8.99
CA ALA A 319 -4.94 13.68 -8.09
C ALA A 319 -5.59 14.75 -7.18
N GLU A 320 -6.65 15.39 -7.66
CA GLU A 320 -7.33 16.46 -6.93
C GLU A 320 -7.97 15.96 -5.63
N VAL A 321 -8.53 14.75 -5.64
CA VAL A 321 -9.09 14.14 -4.44
C VAL A 321 -8.02 13.99 -3.35
N ILE A 322 -6.83 13.52 -3.73
CA ILE A 322 -5.71 13.35 -2.81
C ILE A 322 -5.24 14.69 -2.25
N LYS A 323 -5.06 15.71 -3.11
CA LYS A 323 -4.64 17.06 -2.70
C LYS A 323 -5.65 17.71 -1.74
N HIS A 324 -6.94 17.56 -2.04
CA HIS A 324 -8.00 18.08 -1.18
C HIS A 324 -7.98 17.39 0.19
N LEU A 325 -7.86 16.06 0.23
CA LEU A 325 -7.75 15.34 1.49
C LEU A 325 -6.52 15.74 2.30
N LYS A 326 -5.34 15.83 1.67
CA LYS A 326 -4.11 16.27 2.36
C LYS A 326 -4.27 17.68 2.95
N SER A 327 -4.91 18.59 2.21
CA SER A 327 -5.23 19.93 2.71
C SER A 327 -6.21 19.89 3.88
N TYR A 328 -7.20 19.00 3.82
CA TYR A 328 -8.19 18.79 4.88
C TYR A 328 -7.55 18.26 6.17
N ILE A 329 -6.66 17.27 6.05
CA ILE A 329 -5.87 16.69 7.15
C ILE A 329 -4.95 17.76 7.75
N ALA A 330 -4.16 18.46 6.93
CA ALA A 330 -3.22 19.48 7.39
C ALA A 330 -3.90 20.63 8.16
N ALA A 331 -5.18 20.92 7.87
CA ALA A 331 -5.95 21.93 8.58
C ALA A 331 -6.49 21.47 9.96
N ARG A 332 -6.45 20.16 10.26
CA ARG A 332 -7.10 19.55 11.44
C ARG A 332 -6.17 18.73 12.32
N ALA A 333 -5.12 18.13 11.75
CA ALA A 333 -4.14 17.38 12.50
C ALA A 333 -3.32 18.34 13.37
N HIS A 334 -3.28 18.08 14.68
CA HIS A 334 -2.68 18.99 15.64
C HIS A 334 -1.14 18.94 15.64
N ASP A 335 -0.54 17.75 15.50
CA ASP A 335 0.92 17.56 15.64
C ASP A 335 1.49 16.37 14.84
N GLY A 336 0.74 15.81 13.87
CA GLY A 336 1.15 14.61 13.12
C GLY A 336 0.93 14.73 11.61
N ASP A 337 1.92 14.30 10.84
CA ASP A 337 1.80 14.10 9.39
C ASP A 337 1.16 12.73 9.13
N ILE A 338 -0.16 12.72 8.93
CA ILE A 338 -0.88 11.53 8.47
C ILE A 338 -0.64 11.36 6.97
N ALA A 339 0.01 10.27 6.58
CA ALA A 339 0.32 9.99 5.18
C ALA A 339 -0.90 9.44 4.44
N VAL A 340 -1.11 9.89 3.20
CA VAL A 340 -2.23 9.45 2.36
C VAL A 340 -1.77 8.40 1.36
N ILE A 341 -2.38 7.22 1.42
CA ILE A 341 -2.13 6.10 0.51
C ILE A 341 -3.27 6.03 -0.51
N ALA A 342 -2.98 6.17 -1.80
CA ALA A 342 -3.98 6.02 -2.85
C ALA A 342 -4.16 4.54 -3.23
N LYS A 343 -5.38 4.01 -3.10
CA LYS A 343 -5.70 2.67 -3.60
C LYS A 343 -5.98 2.73 -5.10
N ILE A 344 -5.16 2.01 -5.86
CA ILE A 344 -5.27 1.89 -7.31
C ILE A 344 -6.11 0.65 -7.61
N GLU A 345 -7.41 0.89 -7.74
CA GLU A 345 -8.42 -0.18 -7.82
C GLU A 345 -9.48 0.04 -8.87
N SER A 346 -9.37 1.09 -9.69
CA SER A 346 -10.35 1.37 -10.73
C SER A 346 -9.71 1.71 -12.07
N MET A 347 -10.49 1.58 -13.14
CA MET A 347 -10.09 2.01 -14.48
C MET A 347 -9.73 3.50 -14.53
N ASP A 348 -10.38 4.34 -13.72
CA ASP A 348 -10.08 5.77 -13.68
C ASP A 348 -8.77 6.04 -12.97
N SER A 349 -8.46 5.26 -11.92
CA SER A 349 -7.14 5.27 -11.27
C SER A 349 -6.03 4.91 -12.26
N LEU A 350 -6.26 3.93 -13.15
CA LEU A 350 -5.28 3.52 -14.16
C LEU A 350 -5.06 4.57 -15.26
N LYS A 351 -6.10 5.32 -15.64
CA LYS A 351 -6.00 6.43 -16.62
C LYS A 351 -5.19 7.59 -16.06
N ASN A 352 -5.41 7.91 -14.78
CA ASN A 352 -4.80 9.04 -14.08
C ASN A 352 -3.63 8.63 -13.17
N LEU A 353 -3.00 7.49 -13.48
CA LEU A 353 -2.11 6.80 -12.55
C LEU A 353 -0.92 7.66 -12.10
N GLU A 354 -0.25 8.33 -13.03
CA GLU A 354 0.94 9.12 -12.73
C GLU A 354 0.62 10.32 -11.83
N GLU A 355 -0.43 11.09 -12.14
CA GLU A 355 -0.82 12.26 -11.35
C GLU A 355 -1.30 11.87 -9.95
N ILE A 356 -1.98 10.73 -9.80
CA ILE A 356 -2.43 10.21 -8.51
C ILE A 356 -1.22 9.83 -7.66
N ILE A 357 -0.27 9.07 -8.22
CA ILE A 357 0.94 8.65 -7.49
C ILE A 357 1.76 9.88 -7.06
N GLN A 358 1.95 10.87 -7.94
CA GLN A 358 2.69 12.10 -7.61
C GLN A 358 2.03 12.92 -6.49
N ALA A 359 0.70 12.89 -6.38
CA ALA A 359 -0.02 13.61 -5.33
C ALA A 359 -0.06 12.87 -3.98
N SER A 360 0.22 11.56 -3.97
CA SER A 360 0.06 10.67 -2.83
C SER A 360 1.39 10.45 -2.08
N ASP A 361 1.30 10.09 -0.80
CA ASP A 361 2.47 9.71 0.00
C ASP A 361 2.86 8.23 -0.19
N GLY A 362 1.92 7.44 -0.70
CA GLY A 362 2.11 6.04 -1.11
C GLY A 362 0.97 5.58 -2.01
N ALA A 363 1.13 4.40 -2.61
CA ALA A 363 0.10 3.75 -3.40
C ALA A 363 -0.14 2.32 -2.94
N MET A 364 -1.36 1.81 -3.16
CA MET A 364 -1.71 0.42 -2.90
C MET A 364 -2.31 -0.19 -4.16
N VAL A 365 -1.71 -1.27 -4.66
CA VAL A 365 -2.34 -2.11 -5.69
C VAL A 365 -3.38 -2.98 -5.01
N ALA A 366 -4.62 -2.53 -5.00
CA ALA A 366 -5.75 -3.25 -4.41
C ALA A 366 -6.38 -4.18 -5.44
N ARG A 367 -5.84 -5.41 -5.51
CA ARG A 367 -6.08 -6.35 -6.62
C ARG A 367 -7.48 -6.91 -6.68
N GLY A 368 -8.16 -7.03 -5.53
CA GLY A 368 -9.53 -7.53 -5.45
C GLY A 368 -10.48 -6.64 -6.24
N ASP A 369 -10.59 -5.38 -5.83
CA ASP A 369 -11.41 -4.38 -6.51
C ASP A 369 -10.90 -4.09 -7.93
N LEU A 370 -9.58 -4.04 -8.15
CA LEU A 370 -9.03 -3.86 -9.50
C LEU A 370 -9.48 -4.99 -10.45
N GLY A 371 -9.46 -6.24 -9.99
CA GLY A 371 -9.91 -7.41 -10.76
C GLY A 371 -11.41 -7.43 -11.05
N ALA A 372 -12.21 -6.65 -10.31
CA ALA A 372 -13.63 -6.43 -10.63
C ALA A 372 -13.84 -5.36 -11.72
N GLN A 373 -12.84 -4.50 -11.95
CA GLN A 373 -12.92 -3.33 -12.82
C GLN A 373 -12.21 -3.53 -14.17
N ILE A 374 -11.29 -4.50 -14.27
CA ILE A 374 -10.57 -4.86 -15.50
C ILE A 374 -10.58 -6.38 -15.70
N PRO A 375 -10.40 -6.89 -16.94
CA PRO A 375 -10.28 -8.32 -17.15
C PRO A 375 -9.18 -8.93 -16.28
N LEU A 376 -9.47 -10.06 -15.63
CA LEU A 376 -8.59 -10.65 -14.60
C LEU A 376 -7.17 -10.89 -15.10
N GLU A 377 -7.01 -11.25 -16.37
CA GLU A 377 -5.73 -11.51 -17.00
C GLU A 377 -4.87 -10.24 -17.17
N GLN A 378 -5.47 -9.05 -17.07
CA GLN A 378 -4.77 -7.77 -17.13
C GLN A 378 -4.23 -7.34 -15.76
N VAL A 379 -4.77 -7.84 -14.65
CA VAL A 379 -4.38 -7.47 -13.28
C VAL A 379 -2.87 -7.62 -13.03
N PRO A 380 -2.21 -8.73 -13.41
CA PRO A 380 -0.76 -8.87 -13.22
C PRO A 380 0.05 -7.80 -13.97
N SER A 381 -0.37 -7.46 -15.19
CA SER A 381 0.29 -6.43 -16.00
C SER A 381 0.08 -5.02 -15.42
N ALA A 382 -1.12 -4.75 -14.89
CA ALA A 382 -1.44 -3.50 -14.22
C ALA A 382 -0.63 -3.34 -12.92
N GLN A 383 -0.56 -4.39 -12.08
CA GLN A 383 0.29 -4.40 -10.87
C GLN A 383 1.74 -4.05 -11.21
N GLN A 384 2.33 -4.73 -12.20
CA GLN A 384 3.71 -4.48 -12.61
C GLN A 384 3.91 -3.02 -13.04
N LYS A 385 2.99 -2.45 -13.83
CA LYS A 385 3.03 -1.05 -14.26
C LYS A 385 2.95 -0.09 -13.07
N ILE A 386 2.04 -0.33 -12.13
CA ILE A 386 1.86 0.52 -10.94
C ILE A 386 3.12 0.49 -10.08
N VAL A 387 3.65 -0.70 -9.77
CA VAL A 387 4.86 -0.86 -8.95
C VAL A 387 6.06 -0.18 -9.62
N GLN A 388 6.25 -0.35 -10.93
CA GLN A 388 7.33 0.30 -11.67
C GLN A 388 7.23 1.82 -11.62
N LEU A 389 6.05 2.38 -11.81
CA LEU A 389 5.83 3.82 -11.79
C LEU A 389 6.03 4.41 -10.39
N CYS A 390 5.54 3.74 -9.34
CA CYS A 390 5.78 4.13 -7.95
C CYS A 390 7.29 4.21 -7.67
N ARG A 391 8.06 3.21 -8.12
CA ARG A 391 9.52 3.21 -7.99
C ARG A 391 10.21 4.32 -8.77
N GLN A 392 9.73 4.66 -9.96
CA GLN A 392 10.25 5.78 -10.75
C GLN A 392 9.99 7.13 -10.08
N LEU A 393 8.89 7.24 -9.34
CA LEU A 393 8.47 8.46 -8.64
C LEU A 393 8.95 8.52 -7.18
N ASN A 394 9.67 7.50 -6.70
CA ASN A 394 10.08 7.34 -5.29
C ASN A 394 8.88 7.30 -4.32
N THR A 395 7.75 6.77 -4.77
CA THR A 395 6.55 6.61 -3.96
C THR A 395 6.48 5.16 -3.44
N PRO A 396 6.34 4.94 -2.12
CA PRO A 396 6.15 3.60 -1.56
C PRO A 396 4.92 2.91 -2.16
N VAL A 397 5.03 1.60 -2.42
CA VAL A 397 3.93 0.80 -2.97
C VAL A 397 3.64 -0.47 -2.18
N ILE A 398 2.35 -0.69 -1.91
CA ILE A 398 1.82 -1.86 -1.23
C ILE A 398 1.12 -2.75 -2.26
N VAL A 399 1.40 -4.05 -2.26
CA VAL A 399 0.60 -5.04 -3.03
C VAL A 399 -0.34 -5.75 -2.07
N ALA A 400 -1.63 -5.73 -2.41
CA ALA A 400 -2.72 -6.10 -1.51
C ALA A 400 -3.72 -7.08 -2.14
N SER A 401 -4.44 -7.78 -1.25
CA SER A 401 -5.55 -8.72 -1.50
C SER A 401 -5.14 -10.05 -2.12
N GLN A 402 -5.67 -11.15 -1.58
CA GLN A 402 -5.54 -12.52 -2.12
C GLN A 402 -4.09 -13.01 -2.32
N LEU A 403 -3.15 -12.57 -1.48
CA LEU A 403 -1.77 -13.07 -1.53
C LEU A 403 -1.69 -14.50 -0.98
N LEU A 404 -2.47 -14.80 0.06
CA LEU A 404 -2.50 -16.11 0.72
C LEU A 404 -3.97 -16.51 1.05
N GLU A 405 -4.91 -16.19 0.17
CA GLU A 405 -6.37 -16.30 0.40
C GLU A 405 -6.81 -17.65 0.99
N SER A 406 -6.27 -18.76 0.46
CA SER A 406 -6.58 -20.10 0.95
C SER A 406 -6.24 -20.30 2.43
N MET A 407 -5.33 -19.49 2.97
CA MET A 407 -4.93 -19.56 4.38
C MET A 407 -5.96 -18.99 5.36
N ILE A 408 -7.05 -18.42 4.86
CA ILE A 408 -8.25 -18.15 5.68
C ILE A 408 -8.79 -19.47 6.24
N GLU A 409 -8.84 -20.52 5.43
CA GLU A 409 -9.41 -21.83 5.79
C GLU A 409 -8.36 -22.91 6.04
N TYR A 410 -7.21 -22.85 5.36
CA TYR A 410 -6.21 -23.92 5.34
C TYR A 410 -4.88 -23.49 5.98
N PRO A 411 -4.17 -24.39 6.68
CA PRO A 411 -2.93 -24.01 7.37
C PRO A 411 -1.73 -23.84 6.45
N THR A 412 -1.85 -24.16 5.15
CA THR A 412 -0.76 -24.15 4.17
C THR A 412 -1.25 -23.48 2.90
N PRO A 413 -0.46 -22.58 2.29
CA PRO A 413 -0.84 -21.94 1.03
C PRO A 413 -0.69 -22.89 -0.15
N THR A 414 -1.33 -22.52 -1.25
CA THR A 414 -1.11 -23.12 -2.57
C THR A 414 0.25 -22.71 -3.16
N ARG A 415 0.68 -23.42 -4.21
CA ARG A 415 1.89 -23.04 -4.94
C ARG A 415 1.72 -21.77 -5.76
N ALA A 416 0.49 -21.49 -6.21
CA ALA A 416 0.16 -20.26 -6.92
C ALA A 416 0.34 -19.03 -6.01
N GLU A 417 -0.18 -19.09 -4.78
CA GLU A 417 -0.04 -18.02 -3.78
C GLU A 417 1.42 -17.77 -3.39
N VAL A 418 2.22 -18.82 -3.19
CA VAL A 418 3.66 -18.65 -2.94
C VAL A 418 4.38 -17.99 -4.12
N ALA A 419 4.01 -18.36 -5.35
CA ALA A 419 4.56 -17.74 -6.56
C ALA A 419 4.13 -16.27 -6.68
N ASP A 420 2.88 -15.94 -6.33
CA ASP A 420 2.36 -14.58 -6.34
C ASP A 420 3.07 -13.66 -5.35
N VAL A 421 3.22 -14.10 -4.09
CA VAL A 421 4.05 -13.40 -3.09
C VAL A 421 5.48 -13.21 -3.59
N SER A 422 6.06 -14.25 -4.20
CA SER A 422 7.42 -14.19 -4.72
C SER A 422 7.56 -13.14 -5.83
N GLU A 423 6.57 -13.07 -6.71
CA GLU A 423 6.54 -12.14 -7.82
C GLU A 423 6.37 -10.69 -7.35
N ALA A 424 5.49 -10.44 -6.37
CA ALA A 424 5.33 -9.11 -5.77
C ALA A 424 6.65 -8.59 -5.14
N VAL A 425 7.39 -9.45 -4.42
CA VAL A 425 8.73 -9.09 -3.90
C VAL A 425 9.74 -8.88 -5.03
N ARG A 426 9.71 -9.70 -6.08
CA ARG A 426 10.61 -9.56 -7.24
C ARG A 426 10.38 -8.27 -8.02
N GLN A 427 9.13 -7.82 -8.10
CA GLN A 427 8.74 -6.52 -8.64
C GLN A 427 9.19 -5.35 -7.75
N ARG A 428 9.66 -5.65 -6.54
CA ARG A 428 10.14 -4.71 -5.52
C ARG A 428 9.03 -3.85 -4.94
N ALA A 429 7.90 -4.49 -4.59
CA ALA A 429 6.93 -3.87 -3.71
C ALA A 429 7.56 -3.57 -2.34
N ASP A 430 7.26 -2.40 -1.78
CA ASP A 430 7.79 -1.98 -0.47
C ASP A 430 7.09 -2.69 0.68
N ALA A 431 5.81 -3.01 0.50
CA ALA A 431 5.05 -3.80 1.46
C ALA A 431 4.10 -4.80 0.79
N LEU A 432 3.79 -5.86 1.52
CA LEU A 432 2.76 -6.84 1.20
C LEU A 432 1.69 -6.83 2.27
N MET A 433 0.43 -7.06 1.89
CA MET A 433 -0.72 -6.95 2.81
C MET A 433 -1.53 -8.24 2.90
N LEU A 434 -1.79 -8.67 4.14
CA LEU A 434 -2.83 -9.66 4.46
C LEU A 434 -4.16 -8.95 4.73
N SER A 435 -5.21 -9.45 4.11
CA SER A 435 -6.59 -8.97 4.20
C SER A 435 -7.42 -9.90 5.08
N GLY A 436 -8.22 -10.80 4.49
CA GLY A 436 -9.04 -11.75 5.22
C GLY A 436 -8.20 -12.75 6.03
N GLU A 437 -7.00 -13.07 5.53
CA GLU A 437 -6.07 -14.04 6.12
C GLU A 437 -5.71 -13.70 7.57
N SER A 438 -5.49 -12.41 7.86
CA SER A 438 -5.19 -11.94 9.22
C SER A 438 -6.41 -11.41 9.96
N ALA A 439 -7.45 -10.92 9.26
CA ALA A 439 -8.62 -10.33 9.92
C ALA A 439 -9.55 -11.39 10.54
N MET A 440 -9.82 -12.46 9.80
CA MET A 440 -10.83 -13.47 10.17
C MET A 440 -10.39 -14.91 9.89
N GLY A 441 -9.21 -15.11 9.31
CA GLY A 441 -8.67 -16.44 9.01
C GLY A 441 -8.43 -17.30 10.25
N GLN A 442 -8.44 -18.62 10.05
CA GLN A 442 -8.15 -19.60 11.09
C GLN A 442 -6.65 -19.67 11.45
N TYR A 443 -5.78 -19.15 10.58
CA TYR A 443 -4.32 -19.27 10.72
C TYR A 443 -3.56 -17.94 10.50
N PRO A 444 -3.93 -16.84 11.20
CA PRO A 444 -3.37 -15.51 10.94
C PRO A 444 -1.85 -15.44 11.14
N GLU A 445 -1.34 -16.02 12.23
CA GLU A 445 0.10 -16.08 12.51
C GLU A 445 0.87 -16.91 11.47
N LYS A 446 0.28 -18.01 10.98
CA LYS A 446 0.92 -18.84 9.94
C LYS A 446 0.94 -18.13 8.59
N ALA A 447 -0.14 -17.44 8.24
CA ALA A 447 -0.19 -16.64 7.01
C ALA A 447 0.90 -15.56 7.04
N LEU A 448 1.05 -14.86 8.17
CA LEU A 448 2.13 -13.88 8.34
C LEU A 448 3.53 -14.53 8.26
N ALA A 449 3.72 -15.69 8.89
CA ALA A 449 5.00 -16.41 8.84
C ALA A 449 5.37 -16.86 7.42
N VAL A 450 4.39 -17.33 6.64
CA VAL A 450 4.58 -17.66 5.22
C VAL A 450 4.97 -16.42 4.43
N LEU A 451 4.21 -15.32 4.57
CA LEU A 451 4.48 -14.06 3.87
C LEU A 451 5.91 -13.58 4.16
N ARG A 452 6.30 -13.56 5.44
CA ARG A 452 7.66 -13.22 5.89
C ARG A 452 8.73 -14.15 5.30
N SER A 453 8.52 -15.47 5.38
CA SER A 453 9.50 -16.46 4.92
C SER A 453 9.74 -16.39 3.41
N VAL A 454 8.67 -16.20 2.62
CA VAL A 454 8.79 -16.09 1.17
C VAL A 454 9.51 -14.79 0.80
N SER A 455 9.12 -13.65 1.40
CA SER A 455 9.81 -12.37 1.16
C SER A 455 11.30 -12.46 1.47
N LEU A 456 11.68 -13.00 2.64
CA LEU A 456 13.08 -13.20 3.02
C LEU A 456 13.84 -14.10 2.03
N ARG A 457 13.21 -15.19 1.56
CA ARG A 457 13.85 -16.09 0.60
C ARG A 457 14.12 -15.40 -0.73
N ILE A 458 13.16 -14.63 -1.26
CA ILE A 458 13.31 -13.93 -2.53
C ILE A 458 14.31 -12.79 -2.44
N GLU A 459 14.28 -11.99 -1.37
CA GLU A 459 15.30 -10.97 -1.12
C GLU A 459 16.71 -11.56 -1.02
N ARG A 460 16.85 -12.72 -0.40
CA ARG A 460 18.12 -13.45 -0.30
C ARG A 460 18.56 -13.99 -1.66
N TRP A 461 17.64 -14.63 -2.39
CA TRP A 461 17.90 -15.18 -3.72
C TRP A 461 18.36 -14.09 -4.70
N TRP A 462 17.70 -12.93 -4.70
CA TRP A 462 18.10 -11.78 -5.49
C TRP A 462 19.55 -11.35 -5.19
N ARG A 463 19.94 -11.34 -3.91
CA ARG A 463 21.32 -11.04 -3.50
C ARG A 463 22.31 -12.11 -3.95
N GLU A 464 21.91 -13.39 -3.95
CA GLU A 464 22.73 -14.51 -4.40
C GLU A 464 22.99 -14.45 -5.91
N GLU A 465 21.96 -14.22 -6.73
CA GLU A 465 22.09 -14.13 -8.20
C GLU A 465 22.84 -12.87 -8.65
N LYS A 466 22.51 -11.73 -8.04
CA LYS A 466 23.12 -10.44 -8.42
C LYS A 466 24.53 -10.23 -7.89
N ARG A 467 25.14 -11.23 -7.23
CA ARG A 467 26.57 -11.21 -6.84
C ARG A 467 27.50 -11.01 -8.03
N HIS A 468 27.10 -11.47 -9.21
CA HIS A 468 27.94 -11.48 -10.41
C HIS A 468 27.55 -10.45 -11.48
N GLU A 469 26.45 -9.70 -11.29
CA GLU A 469 26.02 -8.69 -12.25
C GLU A 469 26.68 -7.32 -12.01
N ALA A 470 26.82 -6.53 -13.09
CA ALA A 470 27.14 -5.13 -12.98
C ALA A 470 25.99 -4.41 -12.24
N MET A 471 26.36 -3.58 -11.27
CA MET A 471 25.36 -2.83 -10.51
C MET A 471 24.96 -1.62 -11.34
N GLU A 472 23.89 -1.76 -12.12
CA GLU A 472 23.24 -0.61 -12.74
C GLU A 472 22.38 0.08 -11.68
N LEU A 473 22.87 1.21 -11.19
CA LEU A 473 22.13 2.10 -10.30
C LEU A 473 21.36 3.06 -11.21
N PRO A 474 20.02 2.95 -11.29
CA PRO A 474 19.24 3.90 -12.05
C PRO A 474 19.36 5.29 -11.42
N ASP A 475 19.29 6.35 -12.23
CA ASP A 475 18.99 7.70 -11.74
C ASP A 475 17.50 7.75 -11.39
N ILE A 476 17.18 7.82 -10.10
CA ILE A 476 15.83 7.70 -9.53
C ILE A 476 15.27 9.07 -9.14
N GLY A 477 16.10 10.08 -8.87
CA GLY A 477 15.68 11.40 -8.38
C GLY A 477 15.91 12.57 -9.35
N THR A 478 14.87 13.35 -9.62
CA THR A 478 14.97 14.65 -10.34
C THR A 478 15.06 15.87 -9.40
N SER A 479 14.87 15.69 -8.09
CA SER A 479 14.86 16.74 -7.06
C SER A 479 16.12 16.70 -6.17
N PHE A 480 16.65 17.87 -5.81
CA PHE A 480 17.94 18.05 -5.11
C PHE A 480 18.05 17.28 -3.78
N SER A 481 16.98 17.18 -2.99
CA SER A 481 16.98 16.42 -1.72
C SER A 481 17.03 14.91 -1.94
N ASN A 482 16.39 14.43 -3.01
CA ASN A 482 16.40 13.02 -3.37
C ASN A 482 17.77 12.62 -3.91
N THR A 483 18.44 13.52 -4.64
CA THR A 483 19.79 13.30 -5.18
C THR A 483 20.82 13.01 -4.08
N ILE A 484 20.77 13.68 -2.92
CA ILE A 484 21.73 13.42 -1.83
C ILE A 484 21.54 12.01 -1.24
N SER A 485 20.30 11.65 -0.89
CA SER A 485 19.99 10.33 -0.32
C SER A 485 20.31 9.21 -1.31
N GLU A 486 20.01 9.46 -2.58
CA GLU A 486 20.35 8.57 -3.68
C GLU A 486 21.85 8.40 -3.85
N GLU A 487 22.62 9.49 -3.87
CA GLU A 487 24.09 9.43 -3.94
C GLU A 487 24.71 8.71 -2.74
N ILE A 488 24.16 8.88 -1.55
CA ILE A 488 24.57 8.13 -0.36
C ILE A 488 24.31 6.63 -0.56
N CYS A 489 23.10 6.25 -0.99
CA CYS A 489 22.74 4.86 -1.26
C CYS A 489 23.61 4.26 -2.37
N ASN A 490 23.83 5.00 -3.45
CA ASN A 490 24.66 4.62 -4.59
C ASN A 490 26.11 4.43 -4.15
N SER A 491 26.64 5.35 -3.34
CA SER A 491 27.99 5.27 -2.78
C SER A 491 28.13 4.09 -1.83
N ALA A 492 27.16 3.88 -0.92
CA ALA A 492 27.14 2.74 -0.01
C ALA A 492 27.10 1.40 -0.76
N ALA A 493 26.31 1.32 -1.84
CA ALA A 493 26.21 0.13 -2.67
C ALA A 493 27.53 -0.16 -3.42
N LYS A 494 28.17 0.87 -3.98
CA LYS A 494 29.50 0.79 -4.61
C LYS A 494 30.58 0.36 -3.59
N MET A 495 30.60 0.97 -2.41
CA MET A 495 31.53 0.63 -1.33
C MET A 495 31.35 -0.81 -0.86
N GLY A 496 30.10 -1.25 -0.64
CA GLY A 496 29.78 -2.60 -0.20
C GLY A 496 30.21 -3.70 -1.18
N LYS A 497 30.25 -3.40 -2.49
CA LYS A 497 30.79 -4.31 -3.52
C LYS A 497 32.32 -4.35 -3.49
N ASN A 498 32.98 -3.18 -3.40
CA ASN A 498 34.44 -3.08 -3.37
C ASN A 498 35.06 -3.68 -2.10
N SER A 499 34.41 -3.52 -0.94
CA SER A 499 34.83 -4.18 0.31
C SER A 499 34.71 -5.70 0.23
N LEU A 500 33.78 -6.24 -0.57
CA LEU A 500 33.67 -7.68 -0.81
C LEU A 500 34.79 -8.21 -1.70
N CYS A 501 35.19 -7.45 -2.74
CA CYS A 501 36.36 -7.75 -3.56
C CYS A 501 37.65 -7.69 -2.74
N MET A 502 37.87 -6.64 -1.94
CA MET A 502 39.08 -6.50 -1.12
C MET A 502 39.23 -7.61 -0.07
N PHE A 503 38.13 -8.11 0.52
CA PHE A 503 38.21 -9.25 1.45
C PHE A 503 38.56 -10.58 0.76
N MET A 504 38.18 -10.77 -0.51
CA MET A 504 38.56 -11.97 -1.27
C MET A 504 40.02 -11.89 -1.76
N ASP A 505 40.53 -10.70 -2.07
CA ASP A 505 41.93 -10.49 -2.44
C ASP A 505 42.89 -10.58 -1.24
N PHE A 506 42.39 -10.45 -0.01
CA PHE A 506 43.17 -10.63 1.23
C PHE A 506 43.19 -12.08 1.74
N VAL A 507 42.34 -12.95 1.19
CA VAL A 507 42.16 -14.36 1.60
C VAL A 507 42.71 -15.35 0.55
N ASN A 508 43.16 -14.86 -0.60
CA ASN A 508 44.05 -15.59 -1.52
C ASN A 508 45.50 -15.14 -1.32
#